data_AF-A0AAW2PT68-F1
#
_entry.id   AF-A0AAW2PT68-F1
#
_cell.length_a   1.000
_cell.length_b   1.000
_cell.length_c   1.000
_cell.angle_alpha   90.00
_cell.angle_beta   90.00
_cell.angle_gamma   90.00
#
_symmetry.space_group_name_H-M   'P 1'
#
loop_
_entity.id
_entity.type
_entity.pdbx_description
1 polymer ?
#
loop_
_entity_poly.entity_id
_entity_poly.type
_entity_poly.pdbx_seq_one_letter_code
_entity_poly.pdbx_strand_id
1 'polypeptide(L)'
;MGCRRFKIPDGSMPKEAAYQIVNDELMLDGNPRLNLASFVTTWMEPECDKLIMESINKNYVDMDEYPVTTELQAGPPSIFASRN
;
A
#
# COMPACT_ATOMS: atom_id res chain seq x y z
N MET A 1 -21.96 8.74 14.02
CA MET A 1 -21.32 9.69 13.09
C MET A 1 -20.60 8.84 12.05
N GLY A 2 -21.12 8.73 10.83
CA GLY A 2 -20.50 7.94 9.76
C GLY A 2 -19.95 8.83 8.66
N CYS A 3 -19.09 8.29 7.79
CA CYS A 3 -18.55 9.04 6.66
C CYS A 3 -19.67 9.41 5.66
N ARG A 4 -19.74 10.66 5.19
CA ARG A 4 -20.76 11.11 4.22
C ARG A 4 -20.44 10.51 2.84
N ARG A 5 -21.31 9.62 2.35
CA ARG A 5 -21.07 8.82 1.13
C ARG A 5 -21.31 9.57 -0.20
N PHE A 6 -22.08 10.65 -0.19
CA PHE A 6 -22.60 11.25 -1.44
C PHE A 6 -22.29 12.75 -1.61
N LYS A 7 -21.71 13.39 -0.60
CA LYS A 7 -21.31 14.80 -0.64
C LYS A 7 -20.04 15.00 0.15
N ILE A 8 -19.14 15.81 -0.39
CA ILE A 8 -17.96 16.29 0.34
C ILE A 8 -18.46 17.16 1.51
N PRO A 9 -17.94 16.97 2.73
CA PRO A 9 -18.24 17.85 3.85
C PRO A 9 -17.90 19.31 3.59
N ASP A 10 -18.77 20.23 3.99
CA ASP A 10 -18.56 21.68 3.83
C ASP A 10 -17.41 22.24 4.70
N GLY A 11 -16.90 21.45 5.65
CA GLY A 11 -15.83 21.84 6.56
C GLY A 11 -14.94 20.67 6.94
N SER A 12 -13.73 20.98 7.40
CA SER A 12 -12.75 20.00 7.86
C SER A 12 -13.15 19.38 9.20
N MET A 13 -12.57 18.22 9.50
CA MET A 13 -12.64 17.60 10.82
C MET A 13 -11.23 17.35 11.37
N PRO A 14 -11.07 17.15 12.69
CA PRO A 14 -9.78 16.75 13.26
C PRO A 14 -9.27 15.46 12.61
N LYS A 15 -7.96 15.39 12.33
CA LYS A 15 -7.35 14.26 11.63
C LYS A 15 -7.53 12.93 12.39
N GLU A 16 -7.51 12.98 13.71
CA GLU A 16 -7.71 11.84 14.61
C GLU A 16 -9.15 11.31 14.50
N ALA A 17 -10.13 12.21 14.43
CA ALA A 17 -11.53 11.83 14.24
C ALA A 17 -11.75 11.22 12.84
N ALA A 18 -11.12 11.79 11.80
CA ALA A 18 -11.19 11.24 10.45
C ALA A 18 -10.60 9.83 10.40
N TYR A 19 -9.41 9.65 10.97
CA TYR A 19 -8.74 8.35 11.06
C TYR A 19 -9.61 7.32 11.78
N GLN A 20 -10.14 7.67 12.95
CA GLN A 20 -10.94 6.75 13.76
C GLN A 20 -12.19 6.28 13.01
N ILE A 21 -12.92 7.20 12.36
CA ILE A 21 -14.13 6.84 11.60
C ILE A 21 -13.80 5.87 10.47
N VAL A 22 -12.76 6.15 9.68
CA VAL A 22 -12.36 5.27 8.57
C VAL A 22 -11.87 3.92 9.08
N ASN A 23 -11.03 3.93 10.12
CA ASN A 23 -10.49 2.72 10.71
C ASN A 23 -11.61 1.82 11.27
N ASP A 24 -12.60 2.39 11.97
CA ASP A 24 -13.73 1.65 12.52
C ASP A 24 -14.65 1.08 11.43
N GLU A 25 -14.85 1.80 10.32
CA GLU A 25 -15.58 1.28 9.15
C GLU A 25 -14.83 0.07 8.52
N LEU A 26 -13.50 0.12 8.44
CA LEU A 26 -12.67 -0.96 7.90
C LEU A 26 -12.60 -2.20 8.81
N MET A 27 -12.86 -2.08 10.12
CA MET A 27 -12.91 -3.24 11.02
C MET A 27 -14.05 -4.22 10.68
N LEU A 28 -15.02 -3.80 9.86
CA LEU A 28 -16.10 -4.65 9.36
C LEU A 28 -15.64 -5.59 8.23
N ASP A 29 -14.47 -5.34 7.63
CA ASP A 29 -13.90 -6.20 6.61
C ASP A 29 -13.37 -7.52 7.22
N GLY A 30 -13.47 -8.59 6.44
CA GLY A 30 -12.92 -9.89 6.84
C GLY A 30 -11.40 -9.86 6.93
N ASN A 31 -10.82 -10.66 7.84
CA ASN A 31 -9.37 -10.76 7.98
C ASN A 31 -8.73 -11.31 6.68
N PRO A 32 -7.85 -10.55 6.00
CA PRO A 32 -7.24 -11.00 4.73
C PRO A 32 -6.52 -12.34 4.84
N ARG A 33 -5.92 -12.67 5.99
CA ARG A 33 -5.23 -13.97 6.19
C ARG A 33 -6.16 -15.18 6.18
N LEU A 34 -7.46 -14.96 6.37
CA LEU A 34 -8.48 -16.01 6.31
C LEU A 34 -9.17 -16.06 4.93
N ASN A 35 -8.77 -15.19 4.00
CA ASN A 35 -9.31 -15.18 2.65
C ASN A 35 -8.60 -16.23 1.77
N LEU A 36 -9.21 -17.42 1.68
CA LEU A 36 -8.72 -18.52 0.85
C LEU A 36 -9.18 -18.43 -0.62
N ALA A 37 -9.98 -17.42 -0.97
CA ALA A 37 -10.51 -17.24 -2.32
C ALA A 37 -9.60 -16.43 -3.25
N SER A 38 -8.53 -15.82 -2.71
CA SER A 38 -7.60 -14.97 -3.44
C SER A 38 -6.25 -15.65 -3.67
N PHE A 39 -5.65 -15.38 -4.82
CA PHE A 39 -4.24 -15.72 -5.09
C PHE A 39 -3.27 -14.61 -4.66
N VAL A 40 -3.77 -13.47 -4.18
CA VAL A 40 -2.94 -12.32 -3.78
C VAL A 40 -2.33 -12.56 -2.39
N THR A 41 -1.06 -12.17 -2.24
CA THR A 41 -0.32 -12.23 -0.97
C THR A 41 -0.97 -11.34 0.10
N THR A 42 -1.25 -11.90 1.27
CA THR A 42 -1.88 -11.18 2.40
C THR A 42 -0.95 -11.00 3.61
N TRP A 43 0.33 -11.36 3.47
CA TRP A 43 1.34 -11.20 4.51
C TRP A 43 2.74 -11.05 3.92
N MET A 44 3.55 -10.19 4.54
CA MET A 44 4.96 -10.00 4.26
C MET A 44 5.73 -9.80 5.57
N GLU A 45 7.05 -9.96 5.52
CA GLU A 45 7.92 -9.71 6.68
C GLU A 45 7.94 -8.20 7.06
N PRO A 46 8.11 -7.85 8.35
CA PRO A 46 8.13 -6.46 8.81
C PRO A 46 9.18 -5.58 8.12
N GLU A 47 10.30 -6.17 7.71
CA GLU A 47 11.36 -5.53 6.95
C GLU A 47 10.84 -5.04 5.58
N CYS A 48 9.93 -5.79 4.96
CA CYS A 48 9.33 -5.40 3.69
C CYS A 48 8.27 -4.31 3.88
N ASP A 49 7.46 -4.38 4.95
CA ASP A 49 6.53 -3.31 5.30
C ASP A 49 7.28 -1.97 5.49
N LYS A 50 8.43 -2.02 6.16
CA LYS A 50 9.31 -0.86 6.34
C LYS A 50 9.80 -0.29 5.01
N LEU A 51 10.30 -1.14 4.11
CA LEU A 51 10.75 -0.71 2.78
C LEU A 51 9.63 -0.05 1.97
N ILE A 52 8.42 -0.62 1.99
CA ILE A 52 7.25 -0.05 1.31
C ILE A 52 6.90 1.31 1.90
N MET A 53 6.83 1.43 3.23
CA MET A 53 6.49 2.69 3.90
C MET A 53 7.56 3.78 3.70
N GLU A 54 8.85 3.42 3.64
CA GLU A 54 9.95 4.35 3.34
C GLU A 54 9.98 4.80 1.87
N SER A 55 9.33 4.07 0.97
CA SER A 55 9.32 4.34 -0.47
C SER A 55 7.96 4.78 -1.03
N ILE A 56 6.92 4.88 -0.20
CA ILE A 56 5.54 5.19 -0.62
C ILE A 56 5.39 6.53 -1.36
N ASN A 57 6.32 7.47 -1.14
CA ASN A 57 6.33 8.79 -1.77
C ASN A 57 7.18 8.85 -3.05
N LYS A 58 7.81 7.74 -3.48
CA LYS A 58 8.58 7.69 -4.73
C LYS A 58 7.64 7.44 -5.90
N ASN A 59 7.67 8.33 -6.89
CA ASN A 59 6.92 8.17 -8.13
C ASN A 59 7.71 7.29 -9.11
N TYR A 60 7.28 6.05 -9.32
CA TYR A 60 7.98 5.10 -10.22
C TYR A 60 8.19 5.61 -11.65
N VAL A 61 7.27 6.43 -12.20
CA VAL A 61 7.37 6.94 -13.57
C VAL A 61 8.49 7.98 -13.72
N ASP A 62 8.91 8.60 -12.62
CA ASP A 62 9.96 9.60 -12.61
C ASP A 62 11.35 8.95 -12.52
N MET A 63 11.83 8.47 -13.66
CA MET A 63 13.09 7.73 -13.74
C MET A 63 14.32 8.60 -13.50
N ASP A 64 14.23 9.90 -13.79
CA ASP A 64 15.33 10.86 -13.64
C ASP A 64 15.56 11.20 -12.15
N GLU A 65 14.49 11.36 -11.37
CA GLU A 65 14.58 11.62 -9.93
C GLU A 65 14.88 10.35 -9.13
N TYR A 66 14.45 9.17 -9.62
CA TYR A 66 14.62 7.89 -8.93
C TYR A 66 15.34 6.83 -9.78
N PRO A 67 16.60 7.08 -10.19
CA PRO A 67 17.34 6.18 -11.09
C PRO A 67 17.55 4.78 -10.47
N VAL A 68 17.81 4.71 -9.16
CA VAL A 68 17.99 3.44 -8.44
C VAL A 68 16.71 2.60 -8.40
N THR A 69 15.52 3.24 -8.32
CA THR A 69 14.25 2.51 -8.40
C THR A 69 14.09 1.86 -9.78
N THR A 70 14.49 2.55 -10.84
CA THR A 70 14.48 2.04 -12.21
C THR A 70 15.47 0.88 -12.39
N GLU A 71 16.69 1.02 -11.86
CA GLU A 71 17.70 -0.06 -11.88
C GLU A 71 17.20 -1.32 -11.16
N LEU A 72 16.55 -1.17 -10.01
CA LEU A 72 15.96 -2.29 -9.27
C LEU A 72 14.84 -2.96 -10.06
N GLN A 73 14.04 -2.21 -10.82
CA GLN A 73 13.02 -2.79 -11.70
C GLN A 73 13.64 -3.56 -12.88
N ALA A 74 14.69 -3.01 -13.50
CA ALA A 74 15.40 -3.70 -14.58
C ALA A 74 16.01 -5.02 -14.09
N GLY A 75 16.36 -5.07 -12.79
CA GLY A 75 16.90 -6.22 -12.10
C GLY A 75 18.32 -6.59 -12.57
N PRO A 76 19.13 -7.26 -11.74
CA PRO A 76 20.29 -7.97 -12.26
C PRO A 76 19.80 -9.12 -13.15
N PRO A 77 20.41 -9.38 -14.32
CA PRO A 77 20.02 -10.47 -15.21
C PRO A 77 19.94 -11.84 -14.51
N SER A 78 20.66 -12.03 -13.40
CA SER A 78 20.84 -13.31 -12.71
C SER A 78 19.71 -13.75 -11.78
N ILE A 79 18.84 -12.87 -11.26
CA ILE A 79 17.84 -13.27 -10.24
C ILE A 79 16.70 -14.10 -10.83
N PHE A 80 16.30 -13.84 -12.07
CA PHE A 80 15.24 -14.59 -12.75
C PHE A 80 15.72 -15.42 -13.94
N ALA A 81 16.93 -15.18 -14.48
CA ALA A 81 17.41 -15.88 -15.68
C ALA A 81 18.15 -17.20 -15.41
N SER A 82 18.31 -17.65 -14.15
CA SER A 82 19.03 -18.90 -13.84
C SER A 82 18.12 -20.13 -13.68
N ARG A 83 17.03 -20.23 -14.44
CA ARG A 83 16.23 -21.46 -14.54
C ARG A 83 16.11 -21.91 -16.00
N ASN A 84 17.16 -22.60 -16.46
CA ASN A 84 17.10 -23.65 -17.46
C ASN A 84 17.77 -24.88 -16.85
#